data_AF-K1RVB8-F1
#
_entry.id   AF-K1RVB8-F1
#
_cell.length_a   1.000
_cell.length_b   1.000
_cell.length_c   1.000
_cell.angle_alpha   90.00
_cell.angle_beta   90.00
_cell.angle_gamma   90.00
#
_symmetry.space_group_name_H-M   'P 1'
#
loop_
_entity.id
_entity.type
_entity.pdbx_description
1 polymer ?
#
loop_
_entity_poly.entity_id
_entity_poly.type
_entity_poly.pdbx_seq_one_letter_code
_entity_poly.pdbx_strand_id
1 'polypeptide(L)'
;MDNAGWVYSEKEHWPKGLARACSNSNCQLNETCKHKRYSEDKFFECVLSDCGIPDLKGIDLNTTRREDAIGIHRRIHASCADGYSQSGSGRLNCQSNGEWKYDIVCEVPLELAFGKPAEQSSTYLLHGPEYAVDGNNGTNLIQDNCAHTGDGDTNPWWRVDLQAVYSIKSVRILNRGMDEYGTDVSFRLQDVTVTVGLTESDVNTPCGFFAGPGTLSQLVVIDCPTSPQGRFVKISKTTEYLTLCDVDVFGFSL
;
A
#
# COMPACT_ATOMS: atom_id res chain seq x y z
N MET A 1 7.07 -27.68 3.73
CA MET A 1 6.26 -26.54 4.18
C MET A 1 5.03 -26.58 3.30
N ASP A 2 3.94 -27.13 3.81
CA ASP A 2 2.72 -27.28 3.02
C ASP A 2 2.12 -25.90 2.81
N ASN A 3 2.00 -25.47 1.55
CA ASN A 3 1.24 -24.27 1.22
C ASN A 3 -0.18 -24.45 1.77
N ALA A 4 -0.68 -23.44 2.46
CA ALA A 4 -2.07 -23.37 2.89
C ALA A 4 -2.97 -23.35 1.64
N GLY A 5 -3.37 -24.53 1.19
CA GLY A 5 -4.36 -24.69 0.13
C GLY A 5 -5.77 -24.67 0.71
N TRP A 6 -6.71 -24.16 -0.06
CA TRP A 6 -8.14 -24.28 0.25
C TRP A 6 -8.52 -25.76 0.34
N VAL A 7 -8.81 -26.23 1.55
CA VAL A 7 -9.30 -27.60 1.74
C VAL A 7 -10.77 -27.59 1.36
N TYR A 8 -11.07 -28.01 0.12
CA TYR A 8 -12.40 -28.45 -0.26
C TYR A 8 -12.73 -29.70 0.57
N SER A 9 -13.30 -29.51 1.76
CA SER A 9 -13.97 -30.62 2.42
C SER A 9 -15.19 -30.98 1.59
N GLU A 10 -15.30 -32.24 1.18
CA GLU A 10 -16.56 -32.95 0.87
C GLU A 10 -16.93 -33.27 -0.59
N LYS A 11 -15.99 -33.37 -1.54
CA LYS A 11 -16.24 -34.17 -2.76
C LYS A 11 -15.59 -35.56 -2.75
N GLU A 12 -14.43 -35.70 -2.11
CA GLU A 12 -13.63 -36.94 -2.17
C GLU A 12 -13.70 -37.82 -0.92
N HIS A 13 -14.30 -37.34 0.18
CA HIS A 13 -14.36 -38.06 1.47
C HIS A 13 -15.63 -38.90 1.70
N TRP A 14 -16.53 -39.00 0.72
CA TRP A 14 -17.73 -39.83 0.88
C TRP A 14 -17.42 -41.30 0.57
N PRO A 15 -17.67 -42.24 1.49
CA PRO A 15 -17.67 -43.66 1.14
C PRO A 15 -18.65 -43.86 -0.01
N LYS A 16 -18.21 -44.45 -1.13
CA LYS A 16 -19.02 -44.65 -2.35
C LYS A 16 -20.35 -45.38 -2.08
N GLY A 17 -20.48 -46.10 -0.95
CA GLY A 17 -21.72 -46.73 -0.49
C GLY A 17 -22.77 -45.80 0.14
N LEU A 18 -22.39 -44.60 0.61
CA LEU A 18 -23.28 -43.59 1.23
C LEU A 18 -23.75 -42.51 0.23
N ALA A 19 -23.03 -42.32 -0.88
CA ALA A 19 -23.30 -41.27 -1.84
C ALA A 19 -24.49 -41.53 -2.79
N ARG A 20 -25.25 -42.64 -2.67
CA ARG A 20 -26.27 -43.11 -3.64
C ARG A 20 -26.92 -42.01 -4.49
N ALA A 21 -27.76 -41.15 -3.90
CA ALA A 21 -28.48 -40.08 -4.61
C ALA A 21 -27.63 -38.86 -4.99
N CYS A 22 -26.53 -38.63 -4.26
CA CYS A 22 -25.62 -37.50 -4.47
C CYS A 22 -24.46 -37.80 -5.42
N SER A 23 -24.28 -39.07 -5.80
CA SER A 23 -23.21 -39.56 -6.67
C SER A 23 -23.27 -38.97 -8.08
N ASN A 24 -24.48 -38.63 -8.54
CA ASN A 24 -24.76 -37.95 -9.82
C ASN A 24 -25.44 -36.58 -9.59
N SER A 25 -25.16 -35.90 -8.48
CA SER A 25 -25.76 -34.59 -8.22
C SER A 25 -25.31 -33.55 -9.24
N ASN A 26 -26.20 -32.62 -9.58
CA ASN A 26 -25.94 -31.46 -10.42
C ASN A 26 -25.71 -30.18 -9.60
N CYS A 27 -25.32 -30.34 -8.33
CA CYS A 27 -25.08 -29.21 -7.43
C CYS A 27 -23.91 -28.36 -7.92
N GLN A 28 -24.01 -27.05 -7.71
CA GLN A 28 -22.96 -26.10 -8.02
C GLN A 28 -21.75 -26.31 -7.11
N LEU A 29 -20.61 -25.69 -7.47
CA LEU A 29 -19.35 -25.86 -6.74
C LEU A 29 -19.44 -25.44 -5.27
N ASN A 30 -20.28 -24.45 -4.97
CA ASN A 30 -20.52 -23.88 -3.64
C ASN A 30 -21.75 -24.50 -2.94
N GLU A 31 -22.26 -25.62 -3.44
CA GLU A 31 -23.40 -26.34 -2.89
C GLU A 31 -23.00 -27.75 -2.46
N THR A 32 -23.54 -28.19 -1.33
CA THR A 32 -23.44 -29.56 -0.86
C THR A 32 -24.74 -30.30 -1.09
N CYS A 33 -24.63 -31.52 -1.63
CA CYS A 33 -25.78 -32.39 -1.84
C CYS A 33 -26.28 -32.99 -0.52
N LYS A 34 -27.56 -32.81 -0.21
CA LYS A 34 -28.25 -33.41 0.94
C LYS A 34 -29.31 -34.40 0.47
N HIS A 35 -29.26 -35.62 1.00
CA HIS A 35 -30.22 -36.66 0.67
C HIS A 35 -31.62 -36.39 1.25
N LYS A 36 -32.68 -36.51 0.43
CA LYS A 36 -34.07 -36.45 0.89
C LYS A 36 -34.60 -37.86 1.19
N ARG A 37 -34.90 -38.15 2.46
CA ARG A 37 -35.37 -39.49 2.89
C ARG A 37 -36.79 -39.86 2.43
N TYR A 38 -37.60 -38.91 1.96
CA TYR A 38 -39.05 -39.09 1.75
C TYR A 38 -39.60 -38.47 0.46
N SER A 39 -38.79 -38.26 -0.58
CA SER A 39 -39.27 -37.73 -1.86
C SER A 39 -39.31 -38.82 -2.92
N GLU A 40 -40.46 -38.98 -3.58
CA GLU A 40 -40.66 -39.96 -4.65
C GLU A 40 -40.01 -39.52 -5.98
N ASP A 41 -39.86 -38.20 -6.20
CA ASP A 41 -39.40 -37.64 -7.47
C ASP A 41 -37.98 -37.04 -7.45
N LYS A 42 -37.45 -36.68 -6.27
CA LYS A 42 -36.11 -36.04 -6.14
C LYS A 42 -35.37 -36.49 -4.88
N PHE A 43 -34.48 -37.47 -5.04
CA PHE A 43 -33.74 -38.11 -3.93
C PHE A 43 -32.70 -37.22 -3.23
N PHE A 44 -32.44 -36.01 -3.74
CA PHE A 44 -31.50 -35.06 -3.13
C PHE A 44 -31.92 -33.61 -3.36
N GLU A 45 -31.34 -32.72 -2.56
CA GLU A 45 -31.34 -31.27 -2.76
C GLU A 45 -29.92 -30.72 -2.68
N CYS A 46 -29.68 -29.65 -3.43
CA CYS A 46 -28.45 -28.88 -3.33
C CYS A 46 -28.68 -27.77 -2.32
N VAL A 47 -27.84 -27.70 -1.31
CA VAL A 47 -27.88 -26.67 -0.28
C VAL A 47 -26.55 -25.96 -0.31
N LEU A 48 -26.63 -24.64 -0.45
CA LEU A 48 -25.48 -23.76 -0.35
C LEU A 48 -24.62 -24.10 0.89
N SER A 49 -23.32 -24.31 0.66
CA SER A 49 -22.36 -24.75 1.68
C SER A 49 -21.28 -23.73 1.98
N ASP A 50 -21.01 -22.83 1.04
CA ASP A 50 -19.93 -21.85 1.13
C ASP A 50 -20.17 -20.63 0.23
N CYS A 51 -19.28 -19.65 0.33
CA CYS A 51 -19.30 -18.43 -0.47
C CYS A 51 -18.33 -18.46 -1.66
N GLY A 52 -17.72 -19.61 -1.97
CA GLY A 52 -16.65 -19.71 -2.96
C GLY A 52 -15.38 -18.93 -2.59
N ILE A 53 -14.38 -18.97 -3.48
CA ILE A 53 -13.15 -18.18 -3.34
C ILE A 53 -13.50 -16.72 -3.71
N PRO A 54 -13.22 -15.72 -2.84
CA PRO A 54 -13.53 -14.34 -3.16
C PRO A 54 -12.72 -13.83 -4.35
N ASP A 55 -13.41 -13.23 -5.32
CA ASP A 55 -12.84 -12.58 -6.50
C ASP A 55 -12.89 -11.06 -6.32
N LEU A 56 -11.99 -10.54 -5.47
CA LEU A 56 -11.85 -9.10 -5.24
C LEU A 56 -10.59 -8.58 -5.92
N LYS A 57 -10.68 -7.41 -6.54
CA LYS A 57 -9.52 -6.79 -7.19
C LYS A 57 -8.50 -6.37 -6.15
N GLY A 58 -7.24 -6.78 -6.33
CA GLY A 58 -6.11 -6.31 -5.54
C GLY A 58 -5.95 -6.97 -4.18
N ILE A 59 -6.73 -8.01 -3.85
CA ILE A 59 -6.49 -8.82 -2.64
C ILE A 59 -5.44 -9.90 -2.93
N ASP A 60 -4.64 -10.22 -1.92
CA ASP A 60 -3.80 -11.40 -1.85
C ASP A 60 -4.39 -12.41 -0.84
N LEU A 61 -4.61 -13.63 -1.32
CA LEU A 61 -5.12 -14.75 -0.55
C LEU A 61 -4.01 -15.70 -0.05
N ASN A 62 -2.75 -15.41 -0.34
CA ASN A 62 -1.61 -16.16 0.19
C ASN A 62 -1.36 -15.88 1.68
N THR A 63 -1.92 -14.78 2.21
CA THR A 63 -1.85 -14.44 3.64
C THR A 63 -2.92 -15.15 4.49
N THR A 64 -3.62 -16.12 3.91
CA THR A 64 -4.65 -16.89 4.61
C THR A 64 -4.06 -17.69 5.77
N ARG A 65 -4.86 -17.84 6.82
CA ARG A 65 -4.50 -18.54 8.05
C ARG A 65 -5.05 -19.96 8.05
N ARG A 66 -4.51 -20.80 8.93
CA ARG A 66 -4.93 -22.21 9.06
C ARG A 66 -6.42 -22.35 9.44
N GLU A 67 -6.96 -21.38 10.18
CA GLU A 67 -8.36 -21.34 10.59
C GLU A 67 -9.33 -20.78 9.54
N ASP A 68 -8.80 -20.26 8.43
CA ASP A 68 -9.61 -19.65 7.39
C ASP A 68 -10.39 -20.70 6.61
N ALA A 69 -11.68 -20.42 6.37
CA ALA A 69 -12.56 -21.32 5.65
C ALA A 69 -13.65 -20.54 4.90
N ILE A 70 -14.05 -21.07 3.75
CA ILE A 70 -15.07 -20.47 2.87
C ILE A 70 -16.51 -20.85 3.21
N GLY A 71 -16.70 -21.80 4.13
CA GLY A 71 -18.03 -22.31 4.51
C GLY A 71 -18.97 -21.25 5.09
N ILE A 72 -20.27 -21.48 5.02
CA ILE A 72 -21.29 -20.57 5.56
C ILE A 72 -21.03 -20.28 7.06
N HIS A 73 -21.10 -19.00 7.45
CA HIS A 73 -20.72 -18.46 8.76
C HIS A 73 -19.24 -18.61 9.16
N ARG A 74 -18.38 -19.05 8.24
CA ARG A 74 -16.93 -19.00 8.41
C ARG A 74 -16.39 -17.67 7.92
N ARG A 75 -15.09 -17.46 8.15
CA ARG A 75 -14.37 -16.27 7.73
C ARG A 75 -13.04 -16.64 7.15
N ILE A 76 -12.50 -15.72 6.37
CA ILE A 76 -11.12 -15.76 5.90
C ILE A 76 -10.44 -14.43 6.20
N HIS A 77 -9.12 -14.44 6.24
CA HIS A 77 -8.30 -13.24 6.27
C HIS A 77 -7.63 -13.05 4.92
N ALA A 78 -7.77 -11.85 4.37
CA ALA A 78 -7.07 -11.42 3.17
C ALA A 78 -6.34 -10.11 3.48
N SER A 79 -5.29 -9.85 2.72
CA SER A 79 -4.63 -8.55 2.70
C SER A 79 -4.62 -8.01 1.28
N CYS A 80 -4.24 -6.75 1.09
CA CYS A 80 -4.01 -6.26 -0.26
C CYS A 80 -2.69 -6.79 -0.81
N ALA A 81 -2.67 -7.09 -2.10
CA ALA A 81 -1.47 -7.50 -2.82
C ALA A 81 -0.43 -6.38 -2.85
N ASP A 82 0.83 -6.74 -3.13
CA ASP A 82 1.91 -5.77 -3.26
C ASP A 82 1.56 -4.64 -4.24
N GLY A 83 1.85 -3.40 -3.83
CA GLY A 83 1.52 -2.19 -4.59
C GLY A 83 0.11 -1.62 -4.32
N TYR A 84 -0.74 -2.34 -3.58
CA TYR A 84 -2.01 -1.81 -3.08
C TYR A 84 -1.89 -1.35 -1.63
N SER A 85 -2.61 -0.29 -1.28
CA SER A 85 -2.83 0.12 0.11
C SER A 85 -4.15 -0.45 0.61
N GLN A 86 -4.11 -0.98 1.82
CA GLN A 86 -5.29 -1.57 2.46
C GLN A 86 -6.04 -0.54 3.31
N SER A 87 -7.33 -0.42 3.03
CA SER A 87 -8.32 0.11 3.97
C SER A 87 -9.23 -1.01 4.47
N GLY A 88 -9.76 -0.88 5.68
CA GLY A 88 -10.61 -1.89 6.31
C GLY A 88 -9.86 -3.07 6.95
N SER A 89 -10.63 -4.03 7.45
CA SER A 89 -10.13 -5.05 8.39
C SER A 89 -9.45 -6.27 7.74
N GLY A 90 -9.56 -6.44 6.42
CA GLY A 90 -9.12 -7.65 5.73
C GLY A 90 -9.89 -8.91 6.11
N ARG A 91 -11.05 -8.76 6.76
CA ARG A 91 -11.88 -9.89 7.20
C ARG A 91 -13.08 -10.05 6.28
N LEU A 92 -13.19 -11.21 5.67
CA LEU A 92 -14.34 -11.58 4.85
C LEU A 92 -15.13 -12.65 5.61
N ASN A 93 -16.42 -12.39 5.85
CA ASN A 93 -17.32 -13.31 6.55
C ASN A 93 -18.34 -13.87 5.58
N CYS A 94 -18.43 -15.19 5.46
CA CYS A 94 -19.36 -15.85 4.56
C CYS A 94 -20.79 -15.83 5.15
N GLN A 95 -21.72 -15.18 4.47
CA GLN A 95 -23.10 -15.02 4.92
C GLN A 95 -23.99 -16.20 4.52
N SER A 96 -25.16 -16.33 5.16
CA SER A 96 -26.09 -17.45 4.91
C SER A 96 -26.65 -17.51 3.48
N ASN A 97 -26.54 -16.42 2.71
CA ASN A 97 -26.96 -16.33 1.30
C ASN A 97 -25.83 -16.67 0.32
N GLY A 98 -24.61 -16.97 0.79
CA GLY A 98 -23.48 -17.37 -0.07
C GLY A 98 -22.65 -16.19 -0.55
N GLU A 99 -22.88 -15.01 0.00
CA GLU A 99 -22.10 -13.82 -0.30
C GLU A 99 -21.09 -13.51 0.81
N TRP A 100 -19.94 -12.97 0.41
CA TRP A 100 -18.93 -12.48 1.33
C TRP A 100 -19.32 -11.09 1.86
N LYS A 101 -19.36 -10.92 3.18
CA LYS A 101 -19.42 -9.61 3.84
C LYS A 101 -18.03 -9.17 4.26
N TYR A 102 -17.59 -8.02 3.74
CA TYR A 102 -16.26 -7.48 3.96
C TYR A 102 -16.25 -5.95 3.90
N ASP A 103 -15.15 -5.37 4.38
CA ASP A 103 -14.86 -3.95 4.35
C ASP A 103 -13.46 -3.65 3.77
N ILE A 104 -12.74 -4.68 3.31
CA ILE A 104 -11.42 -4.50 2.70
C ILE A 104 -11.55 -3.75 1.38
N VAL A 105 -10.73 -2.70 1.24
CA VAL A 105 -10.58 -1.95 0.00
C VAL A 105 -9.09 -1.92 -0.32
N CYS A 106 -8.74 -2.32 -1.55
CA CYS A 106 -7.38 -2.32 -2.06
C CYS A 106 -7.30 -1.29 -3.18
N GLU A 107 -6.59 -0.20 -2.92
CA GLU A 107 -6.40 0.89 -3.88
C GLU A 107 -4.90 1.11 -4.13
N VAL A 108 -4.57 1.38 -5.38
CA VAL A 108 -3.20 1.75 -5.74
C VAL A 108 -3.03 3.23 -5.42
N PRO A 109 -2.08 3.62 -4.55
CA PRO A 109 -1.83 5.03 -4.28
C PRO A 109 -1.31 5.72 -5.53
N LEU A 110 -1.75 6.96 -5.75
CA LEU A 110 -1.28 7.80 -6.84
C LEU A 110 0.06 8.42 -6.46
N GLU A 111 0.96 8.59 -7.43
CA GLU A 111 2.11 9.47 -7.29
C GLU A 111 1.71 10.91 -7.57
N LEU A 112 1.86 11.79 -6.59
CA LEU A 112 1.24 13.12 -6.57
C LEU A 112 2.22 14.26 -6.81
N ALA A 113 3.52 14.05 -6.58
CA ALA A 113 4.52 15.12 -6.60
C ALA A 113 5.17 15.33 -7.97
N PHE A 114 5.15 14.31 -8.84
CA PHE A 114 5.77 14.37 -10.16
C PHE A 114 5.31 15.61 -10.98
N GLY A 115 6.30 16.42 -11.39
CA GLY A 115 6.14 17.64 -12.17
C GLY A 115 5.41 18.78 -11.45
N LYS A 116 5.26 18.72 -10.12
CA LYS A 116 4.55 19.75 -9.35
C LYS A 116 5.45 20.92 -8.97
N PRO A 117 4.88 22.12 -8.76
CA PRO A 117 5.64 23.26 -8.25
C PRO A 117 6.26 22.93 -6.89
N ALA A 118 7.55 23.20 -6.76
CA ALA A 118 8.29 23.01 -5.53
C ALA A 118 9.08 24.27 -5.16
N GLU A 119 9.32 24.43 -3.87
CA GLU A 119 10.08 25.52 -3.28
C GLU A 119 11.02 24.99 -2.20
N GLN A 120 12.08 25.73 -1.91
CA GLN A 120 13.02 25.40 -0.85
C GLN A 120 13.50 26.65 -0.13
N SER A 121 13.97 26.49 1.11
CA SER A 121 14.41 27.57 2.00
C SER A 121 15.45 28.50 1.37
N SER A 122 16.40 27.91 0.65
CA SER A 122 17.46 28.58 -0.09
C SER A 122 17.94 27.66 -1.20
N THR A 123 18.69 28.17 -2.18
CA THR A 123 19.17 27.37 -3.32
C THR A 123 20.69 27.43 -3.42
N TYR A 124 21.33 26.27 -3.46
CA TYR A 124 22.76 26.17 -3.75
C TYR A 124 22.99 26.28 -5.26
N LEU A 125 23.60 27.38 -5.70
CA LEU A 125 23.90 27.64 -7.11
C LEU A 125 22.65 27.49 -8.00
N LEU A 126 22.62 26.45 -8.85
CA LEU A 126 21.55 26.16 -9.80
C LEU A 126 20.70 24.95 -9.39
N HIS A 127 20.89 24.39 -8.19
CA HIS A 127 20.21 23.16 -7.71
C HIS A 127 18.84 23.47 -7.12
N GLY A 128 17.91 23.87 -8.01
CA GLY A 128 16.55 24.26 -7.69
C GLY A 128 15.69 23.14 -7.09
N PRO A 129 14.57 23.50 -6.44
CA PRO A 129 13.66 22.55 -5.80
C PRO A 129 12.95 21.61 -6.79
N GLU A 130 12.82 21.99 -8.06
CA GLU A 130 12.15 21.24 -9.11
C GLU A 130 12.85 19.91 -9.46
N TYR A 131 14.16 19.79 -9.21
CA TYR A 131 14.89 18.54 -9.46
C TYR A 131 14.46 17.41 -8.53
N ALA A 132 13.81 17.72 -7.39
CA ALA A 132 13.28 16.68 -6.51
C ALA A 132 11.92 16.13 -6.98
N VAL A 133 11.37 16.59 -8.11
CA VAL A 133 10.05 16.18 -8.61
C VAL A 133 10.04 16.02 -10.13
N ASP A 134 11.20 15.90 -10.77
CA ASP A 134 11.31 15.76 -12.22
C ASP A 134 11.24 14.29 -12.71
N GLY A 135 11.26 13.33 -11.78
CA GLY A 135 11.27 11.89 -12.02
C GLY A 135 12.61 11.36 -12.55
N ASN A 136 13.68 12.14 -12.45
CA ASN A 136 15.03 11.68 -12.74
C ASN A 136 15.62 10.95 -11.53
N ASN A 137 15.67 9.62 -11.60
CA ASN A 137 16.25 8.79 -10.54
C ASN A 137 17.80 8.80 -10.48
N GLY A 138 18.45 9.75 -11.15
CA GLY A 138 19.88 9.95 -11.02
C GLY A 138 20.24 10.56 -9.66
N THR A 139 21.39 10.19 -9.10
CA THR A 139 21.75 10.55 -7.71
C THR A 139 23.05 11.31 -7.61
N ASN A 140 23.74 11.54 -8.74
CA ASN A 140 24.91 12.39 -8.79
C ASN A 140 24.50 13.86 -8.87
N LEU A 141 24.79 14.63 -7.83
CA LEU A 141 24.41 16.04 -7.75
C LEU A 141 24.81 16.85 -8.99
N ILE A 142 25.97 16.59 -9.60
CA ILE A 142 26.53 17.39 -10.70
C ILE A 142 25.98 16.93 -12.06
N GLN A 143 25.88 15.62 -12.26
CA GLN A 143 25.51 15.04 -13.55
C GLN A 143 24.01 14.89 -13.72
N ASP A 144 23.33 14.49 -12.66
CA ASP A 144 21.90 14.14 -12.69
C ASP A 144 21.01 15.29 -12.17
N ASN A 145 21.60 16.22 -11.41
CA ASN A 145 20.93 17.25 -10.62
C ASN A 145 20.08 16.67 -9.48
N CYS A 146 20.18 17.29 -8.32
CA CYS A 146 19.30 17.07 -7.17
C CYS A 146 18.91 18.45 -6.62
N ALA A 147 17.79 18.55 -5.91
CA ALA A 147 17.50 19.76 -5.14
C ALA A 147 18.52 19.89 -4.01
N HIS A 148 19.06 21.09 -3.79
CA HIS A 148 20.07 21.34 -2.78
C HIS A 148 19.92 22.72 -2.16
N THR A 149 19.70 22.78 -0.84
CA THR A 149 19.61 24.05 -0.13
C THR A 149 20.97 24.75 -0.06
N GLY A 150 20.98 26.07 -0.02
CA GLY A 150 22.19 26.88 0.11
C GLY A 150 22.82 26.83 1.51
N ASP A 151 23.95 27.54 1.63
CA ASP A 151 24.70 27.67 2.88
C ASP A 151 23.98 28.62 3.85
N GLY A 152 24.07 28.33 5.16
CA GLY A 152 23.61 29.25 6.22
C GLY A 152 22.17 29.06 6.69
N ASP A 153 21.43 28.09 6.14
CA ASP A 153 20.12 27.73 6.65
C ASP A 153 20.20 27.12 8.05
N THR A 154 19.42 27.68 8.98
CA THR A 154 19.28 27.11 10.33
C THR A 154 18.22 26.01 10.39
N ASN A 155 17.29 25.97 9.43
CA ASN A 155 16.26 24.94 9.32
C ASN A 155 15.93 24.76 7.83
N PRO A 156 16.82 24.10 7.05
CA PRO A 156 16.59 23.94 5.62
C PRO A 156 15.32 23.12 5.38
N TRP A 157 14.55 23.51 4.37
CA TRP A 157 13.32 22.84 4.00
C TRP A 157 13.13 22.83 2.50
N TRP A 158 12.41 21.81 2.04
CA TRP A 158 11.88 21.67 0.70
C TRP A 158 10.38 21.39 0.81
N ARG A 159 9.58 21.92 -0.11
CA ARG A 159 8.13 21.79 -0.10
C ARG A 159 7.58 21.68 -1.51
N VAL A 160 6.62 20.78 -1.72
CA VAL A 160 5.85 20.67 -2.95
C VAL A 160 4.41 21.14 -2.75
N ASP A 161 3.87 21.82 -3.77
CA ASP A 161 2.45 22.11 -3.93
C ASP A 161 1.81 21.06 -4.84
N LEU A 162 1.03 20.15 -4.27
CA LEU A 162 0.32 19.08 -5.00
C LEU A 162 -0.84 19.61 -5.87
N GLN A 163 -1.15 20.91 -5.79
CA GLN A 163 -2.20 21.65 -6.51
C GLN A 163 -3.65 21.25 -6.18
N ALA A 164 -3.85 20.18 -5.43
CA ALA A 164 -5.13 19.77 -4.86
C ALA A 164 -4.91 19.13 -3.48
N VAL A 165 -6.00 18.93 -2.73
CA VAL A 165 -5.93 18.28 -1.42
C VAL A 165 -6.04 16.76 -1.61
N TYR A 166 -5.10 16.04 -1.00
CA TYR A 166 -5.04 14.57 -1.03
C TYR A 166 -4.90 14.02 0.39
N SER A 167 -5.30 12.76 0.57
CA SER A 167 -4.93 11.97 1.74
C SER A 167 -3.53 11.39 1.53
N ILE A 168 -2.52 11.90 2.24
CA ILE A 168 -1.12 11.54 2.02
C ILE A 168 -0.80 10.24 2.77
N LYS A 169 -0.33 9.22 2.05
CA LYS A 169 -0.05 7.89 2.60
C LYS A 169 1.41 7.71 2.98
N SER A 170 2.32 8.12 2.12
CA SER A 170 3.76 8.04 2.37
C SER A 170 4.51 9.03 1.50
N VAL A 171 5.74 9.32 1.91
CA VAL A 171 6.70 10.11 1.15
C VAL A 171 7.96 9.28 0.99
N ARG A 172 8.46 9.20 -0.24
CA ARG A 172 9.67 8.46 -0.56
C ARG A 172 10.72 9.42 -1.09
N ILE A 173 11.90 9.35 -0.49
CA ILE A 173 13.02 10.26 -0.76
C ILE A 173 14.16 9.44 -1.36
N LEU A 174 14.60 9.81 -2.55
CA LEU A 174 15.83 9.31 -3.15
C LEU A 174 17.01 10.18 -2.69
N ASN A 175 17.90 9.57 -1.91
CA ASN A 175 19.06 10.26 -1.34
C ASN A 175 20.18 10.44 -2.37
N ARG A 176 21.06 11.42 -2.12
CA ARG A 176 22.26 11.68 -2.92
C ARG A 176 23.20 10.47 -2.94
N GLY A 177 23.75 10.21 -4.12
CA GLY A 177 24.80 9.23 -4.38
C GLY A 177 26.20 9.83 -4.34
N MET A 178 27.16 9.03 -4.76
CA MET A 178 28.55 9.44 -4.89
C MET A 178 28.69 10.33 -6.11
N ASP A 179 29.39 11.46 -5.98
CA ASP A 179 29.64 12.32 -7.14
C ASP A 179 30.77 11.80 -8.03
N GLU A 180 30.97 12.45 -9.17
CA GLU A 180 31.97 12.06 -10.18
C GLU A 180 33.42 12.13 -9.69
N TYR A 181 33.66 12.82 -8.57
CA TYR A 181 34.98 12.93 -7.93
C TYR A 181 35.17 11.91 -6.79
N GLY A 182 34.18 11.05 -6.52
CA GLY A 182 34.23 10.04 -5.47
C GLY A 182 33.85 10.57 -4.07
N THR A 183 33.18 11.72 -3.99
CA THR A 183 32.76 12.29 -2.69
C THR A 183 31.41 11.72 -2.27
N ASP A 184 31.36 11.16 -1.07
CA ASP A 184 30.13 10.73 -0.42
C ASP A 184 29.71 11.74 0.66
N VAL A 185 28.50 12.28 0.51
CA VAL A 185 27.83 13.12 1.52
C VAL A 185 26.41 12.64 1.81
N SER A 186 26.07 11.39 1.48
CA SER A 186 24.73 10.83 1.67
C SER A 186 24.28 10.86 3.13
N PHE A 187 25.24 10.81 4.05
CA PHE A 187 25.01 10.87 5.50
C PHE A 187 24.30 12.16 5.95
N ARG A 188 24.32 13.21 5.13
CA ARG A 188 23.64 14.48 5.42
C ARG A 188 22.12 14.34 5.47
N LEU A 189 21.56 13.32 4.81
CA LEU A 189 20.15 13.00 4.96
C LEU A 189 19.94 12.29 6.31
N GLN A 190 19.72 13.09 7.34
CA GLN A 190 19.46 12.65 8.71
C GLN A 190 18.58 13.67 9.41
N ASP A 191 17.88 13.22 10.45
CA ASP A 191 16.95 14.04 11.23
C ASP A 191 15.92 14.79 10.38
N VAL A 192 15.36 14.09 9.39
CA VAL A 192 14.40 14.64 8.43
C VAL A 192 12.99 14.42 8.92
N THR A 193 12.21 15.50 9.00
CA THR A 193 10.79 15.48 9.34
C THR A 193 9.93 15.79 8.13
N VAL A 194 8.87 15.00 7.93
CA VAL A 194 7.84 15.22 6.91
C VAL A 194 6.58 15.77 7.58
N THR A 195 6.10 16.90 7.07
CA THR A 195 4.86 17.55 7.51
C THR A 195 3.95 17.84 6.33
N VAL A 196 2.65 17.91 6.61
CA VAL A 196 1.58 18.09 5.63
C VAL A 196 0.71 19.29 6.03
N GLY A 197 0.21 20.02 5.04
CA GLY A 197 -0.58 21.25 5.26
C GLY A 197 -1.65 21.46 4.20
N LEU A 198 -2.79 22.01 4.62
CA LEU A 198 -3.85 22.44 3.70
C LEU A 198 -3.52 23.76 3.01
N THR A 199 -2.73 24.61 3.68
CA THR A 199 -2.31 25.92 3.17
C THR A 199 -0.80 26.04 3.20
N GLU A 200 -0.26 26.90 2.35
CA GLU A 200 1.18 27.10 2.23
C GLU A 200 1.82 27.62 3.52
N SER A 201 1.09 28.46 4.27
CA SER A 201 1.55 29.06 5.53
C SER A 201 1.48 28.12 6.73
N ASP A 202 0.75 27.00 6.63
CA ASP A 202 0.51 26.08 7.75
C ASP A 202 0.75 24.62 7.34
N VAL A 203 2.02 24.28 7.15
CA VAL A 203 2.51 22.93 6.83
C VAL A 203 3.16 22.32 8.08
N ASN A 204 2.33 21.95 9.05
CA ASN A 204 2.76 21.54 10.38
C ASN A 204 2.15 20.22 10.88
N THR A 205 1.24 19.60 10.11
CA THR A 205 0.65 18.30 10.51
C THR A 205 1.71 17.21 10.34
N PRO A 206 2.12 16.48 11.40
CA PRO A 206 3.13 15.45 11.27
C PRO A 206 2.68 14.29 10.37
N CYS A 207 3.52 13.92 9.40
CA CYS A 207 3.39 12.67 8.65
C CYS A 207 4.33 11.62 9.23
N GLY A 208 5.62 11.91 9.28
CA GLY A 208 6.64 10.95 9.72
C GLY A 208 8.03 11.56 9.83
N PHE A 209 8.99 10.72 10.22
CA PHE A 209 10.37 11.14 10.52
C PHE A 209 11.37 10.06 10.09
N PHE A 210 12.52 10.50 9.60
CA PHE A 210 13.67 9.66 9.32
C PHE A 210 14.88 10.13 10.11
N ALA A 211 15.35 9.29 11.04
CA ALA A 211 16.51 9.60 11.88
C ALA A 211 17.81 9.63 11.07
N GLY A 212 17.97 8.73 10.11
CA GLY A 212 19.22 8.55 9.38
C GLY A 212 20.37 8.01 10.25
N PRO A 213 21.63 8.19 9.81
CA PRO A 213 22.01 8.82 8.55
C PRO A 213 21.64 7.96 7.33
N GLY A 214 21.35 8.62 6.21
CA GLY A 214 21.10 7.98 4.94
C GLY A 214 22.38 7.43 4.29
N THR A 215 22.24 6.40 3.45
CA THR A 215 23.34 5.85 2.66
C THR A 215 23.27 6.29 1.20
N LEU A 216 24.35 6.03 0.46
CA LEU A 216 24.47 6.30 -0.97
C LEU A 216 23.25 5.80 -1.75
N SER A 217 22.61 6.71 -2.49
CA SER A 217 21.45 6.41 -3.35
C SER A 217 20.32 5.67 -2.63
N GLN A 218 20.20 5.82 -1.30
CA GLN A 218 19.19 5.14 -0.53
C GLN A 218 17.80 5.68 -0.87
N LEU A 219 16.87 4.76 -1.10
CA LEU A 219 15.45 5.07 -1.18
C LEU A 219 14.84 4.97 0.22
N VAL A 220 14.58 6.13 0.84
CA VAL A 220 13.99 6.23 2.18
C VAL A 220 12.49 6.36 2.04
N VAL A 221 11.74 5.43 2.62
CA VAL A 221 10.26 5.49 2.65
C VAL A 221 9.81 5.92 4.04
N ILE A 222 9.03 6.99 4.10
CA ILE A 222 8.44 7.55 5.31
C ILE A 222 6.93 7.40 5.22
N ASP A 223 6.38 6.44 5.96
CA ASP A 223 4.94 6.25 6.05
C ASP A 223 4.28 7.39 6.86
N CYS A 224 3.06 7.78 6.46
CA CYS A 224 2.20 8.69 7.22
C CYS A 224 1.07 7.88 7.90
N PRO A 225 1.21 7.46 9.17
CA PRO A 225 0.27 6.53 9.80
C PRO A 225 -1.15 7.09 9.93
N THR A 226 -1.27 8.40 10.12
CA THR A 226 -2.54 9.12 10.28
C THR A 226 -3.19 9.47 8.96
N SER A 227 -2.51 9.24 7.83
CA SER A 227 -2.94 9.64 6.48
C SER A 227 -3.44 11.10 6.42
N PRO A 228 -2.60 12.09 6.79
CA PRO A 228 -3.03 13.48 6.91
C PRO A 228 -3.50 14.03 5.56
N GLN A 229 -4.54 14.86 5.59
CA GLN A 229 -5.04 15.55 4.41
C GLN A 229 -4.24 16.83 4.16
N GLY A 230 -3.77 17.04 2.94
CA GLY A 230 -3.03 18.25 2.60
C GLY A 230 -2.84 18.47 1.12
N ARG A 231 -2.54 19.71 0.79
CA ARG A 231 -2.09 20.16 -0.54
C ARG A 231 -0.57 20.36 -0.57
N PHE A 232 0.04 20.66 0.57
CA PHE A 232 1.47 20.90 0.67
C PHE A 232 2.14 19.81 1.50
N VAL A 233 3.26 19.31 1.01
CA VAL A 233 4.14 18.39 1.74
C VAL A 233 5.49 19.07 1.90
N LYS A 234 5.98 19.16 3.14
CA LYS A 234 7.25 19.80 3.48
C LYS A 234 8.17 18.80 4.16
N ILE A 235 9.39 18.72 3.64
CA ILE A 235 10.52 17.99 4.18
C ILE A 235 11.46 19.01 4.81
N SER A 236 11.77 18.86 6.09
CA SER A 236 12.63 19.79 6.82
C SER A 236 13.59 19.07 7.75
N LYS A 237 14.76 19.66 7.99
CA LYS A 237 15.73 19.19 9.00
C LYS A 237 16.25 20.36 9.82
N THR A 238 17.05 20.07 10.84
CA THR A 238 17.45 21.03 11.87
C THR A 238 18.78 21.73 11.61
N THR A 239 19.67 21.23 10.74
CA THR A 239 20.96 21.87 10.44
C THR A 239 21.49 21.49 9.04
N GLU A 240 22.49 22.23 8.58
CA GLU A 240 23.27 21.98 7.34
C GLU A 240 22.44 22.08 6.04
N TYR A 241 22.76 21.21 5.09
CA TYR A 241 22.15 21.13 3.77
C TYR A 241 21.07 20.06 3.75
N LEU A 242 20.00 20.34 3.02
CA LEU A 242 19.04 19.35 2.57
C LEU A 242 19.30 19.08 1.09
N THR A 243 19.58 17.82 0.75
CA THR A 243 19.73 17.37 -0.63
C THR A 243 18.72 16.27 -0.90
N LEU A 244 17.92 16.42 -1.95
CA LEU A 244 16.87 15.50 -2.34
C LEU A 244 16.98 15.27 -3.85
N CYS A 245 17.32 14.05 -4.27
CA CYS A 245 17.47 13.76 -5.70
C CYS A 245 16.15 13.42 -6.36
N ASP A 246 15.23 12.79 -5.62
CA ASP A 246 13.83 12.68 -6.03
C ASP A 246 12.94 12.55 -4.80
N VAL A 247 11.69 13.01 -4.91
CA VAL A 247 10.67 12.96 -3.87
C VAL A 247 9.36 12.56 -4.49
N ASP A 248 8.95 11.35 -4.14
CA ASP A 248 7.65 10.80 -4.49
C ASP A 248 6.69 10.96 -3.32
N VAL A 249 5.48 11.47 -3.58
CA VAL A 249 4.40 11.58 -2.60
C VAL A 249 3.25 10.69 -3.02
N PHE A 250 3.03 9.62 -2.25
CA PHE A 250 1.98 8.66 -2.50
C PHE A 250 0.72 8.99 -1.69
N GLY A 251 -0.45 8.97 -2.33
CA GLY A 251 -1.71 9.25 -1.65
C GLY A 251 -2.96 8.96 -2.47
N PHE A 252 -4.11 9.40 -1.96
CA PHE A 252 -5.43 9.18 -2.55
C PHE A 252 -6.18 10.50 -2.73
N SER A 253 -6.96 10.62 -3.81
CA SER A 253 -7.92 11.70 -4.00
C SER A 253 -9.02 11.64 -2.94
N LEU A 254 -9.49 12.82 -2.49
CA LEU A 254 -10.63 12.95 -1.58
C LEU A 254 -11.97 12.92 -2.32
#